data_AF-L8H804-F1
#
_entry.id   AF-L8H804-F1
#
_cell.length_a   1.000
_cell.length_b   1.000
_cell.length_c   1.000
_cell.angle_alpha   90.00
_cell.angle_beta   90.00
_cell.angle_gamma   90.00
#
_symmetry.space_group_name_H-M   'P 1'
#
loop_
_entity.id
_entity.type
_entity.pdbx_description
1 polymer ?
#
loop_
_entity_poly.entity_id
_entity_poly.type
_entity_poly.pdbx_seq_one_letter_code
_entity_poly.pdbx_strand_id
1 'polypeptide(L)'
;MEGEEEDVHAFPLAEKGKAKERESDMPQEDEHGLVVAKRKSFSSLRGMKSRFDEWAEGGGKPALLLASRILWMVVFSGLAASIQFWIPSLYAPNSSHKGINVTVLLFNLIGCFIISICTAFKQVKFQYMQSYLMYDGLRAGFCSTFTTFGNLIEDTGRLILSGMWWLSFINLFATFILSFCVWEAGRFVARRWKGGVAYSKIEQVLENADQRMEYEVEKMLLSQDSPGIMQSNVFFSGSSKPLYKISHHIQKQQVKSKRHLHRWWLLRRHYVILLLIAFPPLVNYIIVTQLLDYPSRAALVFDWTCMHMLSVAGVCVGLAVDSFTTSTRHSVQWGTFKNNIVSCILIGAAHSLLLFRHYFPFGGSYYFSTLTSRFITSFCGSESSFAGLVDETAVLFHARVQKWTWVRNIGYNLFLCTLVFLVVIFAVRFSVFFHYFGPETAKLYICGVFNQC
;
A
#
# COMPACT_ATOMS: atom_id res chain seq x y z
N MET A 1 -12.96 18.54 -70.23
CA MET A 1 -12.86 19.81 -69.48
C MET A 1 -12.00 19.49 -68.27
N GLU A 2 -10.69 19.26 -68.43
CA GLU A 2 -9.59 20.21 -68.71
C GLU A 2 -9.36 21.25 -67.60
N GLY A 3 -8.08 21.39 -67.22
CA GLY A 3 -7.47 22.32 -66.24
C GLY A 3 -7.18 21.63 -64.91
N GLU A 4 -5.98 21.19 -64.51
CA GLU A 4 -4.61 21.75 -64.64
C GLU A 4 -4.51 23.23 -64.25
N GLU A 5 -3.89 23.50 -63.09
CA GLU A 5 -2.96 24.61 -62.91
C GLU A 5 -2.03 24.33 -61.70
N GLU A 6 -0.74 24.28 -62.00
CA GLU A 6 0.41 24.41 -61.09
C GLU A 6 0.59 25.88 -60.66
N ASP A 7 1.23 26.10 -59.50
CA ASP A 7 2.37 27.03 -59.29
C ASP A 7 2.54 27.27 -57.77
N VAL A 8 3.66 26.98 -57.08
CA VAL A 8 5.09 27.34 -57.25
C VAL A 8 5.47 28.67 -56.56
N HIS A 9 6.47 28.54 -55.66
CA HIS A 9 7.41 29.52 -55.07
C HIS A 9 6.92 30.63 -54.09
N ALA A 10 7.50 30.66 -52.88
CA ALA A 10 8.67 31.52 -52.58
C ALA A 10 9.12 31.47 -51.10
N PHE A 11 10.41 31.17 -50.89
CA PHE A 11 11.22 31.68 -49.76
C PHE A 11 11.78 33.06 -50.17
N PRO A 12 12.01 33.97 -49.21
CA PRO A 12 13.40 34.35 -48.87
C PRO A 12 13.61 34.55 -47.34
N LEU A 13 14.69 34.03 -46.75
CA LEU A 13 15.97 34.70 -46.46
C LEU A 13 15.91 35.88 -45.46
N ALA A 14 16.39 35.58 -44.25
CA ALA A 14 17.40 36.29 -43.44
C ALA A 14 17.46 37.84 -43.44
N GLU A 15 17.38 38.43 -42.24
CA GLU A 15 18.36 39.45 -41.83
C GLU A 15 18.63 39.53 -40.31
N LYS A 16 19.91 39.32 -39.98
CA LYS A 16 20.79 40.09 -39.09
C LYS A 16 20.23 40.72 -37.80
N GLY A 17 20.60 40.08 -36.69
CA GLY A 17 21.60 40.57 -35.74
C GLY A 17 21.42 41.96 -35.11
N LYS A 18 21.19 41.98 -33.78
CA LYS A 18 21.83 42.94 -32.87
C LYS A 18 22.20 42.24 -31.57
N ALA A 19 23.51 42.14 -31.35
CA ALA A 19 24.10 41.91 -30.05
C ALA A 19 23.82 43.13 -29.15
N LYS A 20 23.42 42.89 -27.91
CA LYS A 20 23.61 43.83 -26.82
C LYS A 20 24.13 43.05 -25.61
N GLU A 21 25.42 43.22 -25.37
CA GLU A 21 26.13 42.79 -24.19
C GLU A 21 25.65 43.53 -22.93
N ARG A 22 25.76 42.81 -21.80
CA ARG A 22 26.01 43.26 -20.44
C ARG A 22 24.96 44.17 -19.78
N GLU A 23 24.31 43.62 -18.74
CA GLU A 23 24.54 44.10 -17.37
C GLU A 23 24.05 43.08 -16.33
N SER A 24 25.03 42.58 -15.56
CA SER A 24 24.92 42.20 -14.14
C SER A 24 23.60 41.62 -13.61
N ASP A 25 23.50 40.29 -13.59
CA ASP A 25 22.66 39.59 -12.61
C ASP A 25 23.35 39.65 -11.23
N MET A 26 23.27 40.82 -10.57
CA MET A 26 23.45 40.89 -9.12
C MET A 26 22.19 40.32 -8.45
N PRO A 27 22.32 39.54 -7.36
CA PRO A 27 21.18 39.16 -6.56
C PRO A 27 20.56 40.44 -5.97
N GLN A 28 19.29 40.70 -6.30
CA GLN A 28 18.49 41.66 -5.55
C GLN A 28 18.37 41.14 -4.12
N GLU A 29 18.96 41.88 -3.19
CA GLU A 29 18.67 41.76 -1.76
C GLU A 29 17.30 42.38 -1.50
N ASP A 30 16.34 41.55 -1.12
CA ASP A 30 15.12 41.98 -0.48
C ASP A 30 15.51 42.72 0.82
N GLU A 31 14.88 43.86 1.17
CA GLU A 31 15.10 44.67 2.39
C GLU A 31 14.93 43.90 3.72
N HIS A 32 14.70 42.60 3.66
CA HIS A 32 14.67 41.68 4.78
C HIS A 32 15.73 40.58 4.68
N GLY A 33 16.89 40.83 4.07
CA GLY A 33 18.15 40.09 4.31
C GLY A 33 18.05 38.54 4.30
N LEU A 34 17.09 37.98 3.59
CA LEU A 34 16.85 36.54 3.55
C LEU A 34 17.19 36.06 2.14
N VAL A 35 18.43 35.61 1.99
CA VAL A 35 18.89 34.91 0.78
C VAL A 35 18.00 33.67 0.60
N VAL A 36 16.99 33.77 -0.27
CA VAL A 36 16.17 32.62 -0.65
C VAL A 36 17.07 31.69 -1.46
N ALA A 37 17.66 30.71 -0.75
CA ALA A 37 18.45 29.67 -1.34
C ALA A 37 17.64 29.00 -2.46
N LYS A 38 18.12 29.16 -3.69
CA LYS A 38 17.63 28.49 -4.90
C LYS A 38 17.39 27.02 -4.56
N ARG A 39 16.10 26.64 -4.46
CA ARG A 39 15.61 25.32 -4.06
C ARG A 39 16.29 24.26 -4.91
N LYS A 40 17.41 23.70 -4.42
CA LYS A 40 18.04 22.55 -5.04
C LYS A 40 17.09 21.38 -4.86
N SER A 41 16.37 21.05 -5.93
CA SER A 41 15.56 19.85 -6.08
C SER A 41 16.37 18.63 -5.59
N PHE A 42 15.92 18.04 -4.48
CA PHE A 42 16.76 17.21 -3.63
C PHE A 42 16.74 15.72 -4.01
N SER A 43 17.96 15.20 -4.07
CA SER A 43 18.45 13.88 -4.45
C SER A 43 18.44 12.86 -3.31
N SER A 44 17.67 13.05 -2.24
CA SER A 44 17.75 12.22 -1.03
C SER A 44 17.00 10.88 -1.15
N LEU A 45 15.84 10.85 -1.84
CA LEU A 45 15.25 9.60 -2.34
C LEU A 45 16.14 8.95 -3.40
N ARG A 46 16.89 9.76 -4.14
CA ARG A 46 17.96 9.32 -5.04
C ARG A 46 19.15 8.72 -4.30
N GLY A 47 19.28 8.84 -2.97
CA GLY A 47 20.39 8.25 -2.18
C GLY A 47 20.09 6.85 -1.62
N MET A 48 18.83 6.55 -1.26
CA MET A 48 18.40 5.16 -1.02
C MET A 48 18.19 4.43 -2.35
N LYS A 49 17.66 5.14 -3.35
CA LYS A 49 17.58 4.65 -4.72
C LYS A 49 18.98 4.49 -5.33
N SER A 50 19.96 5.39 -5.13
CA SER A 50 21.32 5.19 -5.65
C SER A 50 22.05 4.05 -4.96
N ARG A 51 21.76 3.75 -3.68
CA ARG A 51 22.29 2.54 -3.05
C ARG A 51 21.61 1.26 -3.54
N PHE A 52 20.37 1.36 -4.01
CA PHE A 52 19.67 0.25 -4.67
C PHE A 52 20.10 0.12 -6.14
N ASP A 53 20.38 1.24 -6.81
CA ASP A 53 20.81 1.35 -8.20
C ASP A 53 22.31 0.98 -8.32
N GLU A 54 23.20 1.41 -7.41
CA GLU A 54 24.60 0.90 -7.28
C GLU A 54 24.62 -0.61 -6.99
N TRP A 55 23.60 -1.12 -6.30
CA TRP A 55 23.46 -2.56 -6.05
C TRP A 55 22.82 -3.28 -7.26
N ALA A 56 22.07 -2.56 -8.09
CA ALA A 56 21.44 -3.03 -9.31
C ALA A 56 22.40 -3.07 -10.51
N GLU A 57 23.38 -2.16 -10.56
CA GLU A 57 24.44 -2.10 -11.55
C GLU A 57 25.40 -3.31 -11.46
N GLY A 58 25.45 -3.99 -10.31
CA GLY A 58 26.06 -5.32 -10.15
C GLY A 58 25.16 -6.44 -10.67
N GLY A 59 24.95 -6.47 -12.00
CA GLY A 59 24.08 -7.36 -12.79
C GLY A 59 23.60 -8.66 -12.10
N GLY A 60 22.29 -8.72 -11.81
CA GLY A 60 21.58 -9.95 -11.40
C GLY A 60 21.00 -9.96 -9.98
N LYS A 61 21.56 -9.16 -9.06
CA LYS A 61 21.10 -9.11 -7.65
C LYS A 61 19.76 -8.41 -7.38
N PRO A 62 19.32 -7.36 -8.10
CA PRO A 62 18.05 -6.69 -7.80
C PRO A 62 16.84 -7.55 -8.18
N ALA A 63 16.94 -8.30 -9.29
CA ALA A 63 15.90 -9.23 -9.72
C ALA A 63 15.68 -10.35 -8.70
N LEU A 64 16.76 -10.89 -8.13
CA LEU A 64 16.67 -11.94 -7.11
C LEU A 64 16.05 -11.43 -5.79
N LEU A 65 16.37 -10.19 -5.39
CA LEU A 65 15.71 -9.55 -4.24
C LEU A 65 14.21 -9.33 -4.48
N LEU A 66 13.85 -8.83 -5.67
CA LEU A 66 12.45 -8.62 -6.05
C LEU A 66 11.70 -9.95 -6.10
N ALA A 67 12.27 -10.98 -6.71
CA ALA A 67 11.69 -12.32 -6.75
C ALA A 67 11.52 -12.90 -5.35
N SER A 68 12.51 -12.73 -4.46
CA SER A 68 12.41 -13.16 -3.07
C SER A 68 11.32 -12.39 -2.31
N ARG A 69 11.19 -11.09 -2.54
CA ARG A 69 10.13 -10.25 -1.96
C ARG A 69 8.73 -10.72 -2.40
N ILE A 70 8.55 -10.94 -3.71
CA ILE A 70 7.31 -11.47 -4.28
C ILE A 70 7.00 -12.84 -3.70
N LEU A 71 7.99 -13.74 -3.61
CA LEU A 71 7.81 -15.08 -3.04
C LEU A 71 7.29 -15.01 -1.60
N TRP A 72 7.88 -14.16 -0.75
CA TRP A 72 7.41 -13.95 0.61
C TRP A 72 5.97 -13.45 0.65
N MET A 73 5.62 -12.49 -0.21
CA MET A 73 4.26 -11.94 -0.28
C MET A 73 3.24 -13.00 -0.73
N VAL A 74 3.56 -13.79 -1.75
CA VAL A 74 2.71 -14.89 -2.26
C VAL A 74 2.46 -15.94 -1.17
N VAL A 75 3.52 -16.37 -0.48
CA VAL A 75 3.43 -17.39 0.57
C VAL A 75 2.58 -16.90 1.76
N PHE A 76 2.80 -15.66 2.19
CA PHE A 76 2.01 -15.06 3.28
C PHE A 76 0.56 -14.75 2.88
N SER A 77 0.31 -14.34 1.64
CA SER A 77 -1.03 -14.15 1.09
C SER A 77 -1.80 -15.47 1.04
N GLY A 78 -1.16 -16.54 0.55
CA GLY A 78 -1.72 -17.89 0.56
C GLY A 78 -2.09 -18.36 1.97
N LEU A 79 -1.22 -18.12 2.97
CA LEU A 79 -1.54 -18.43 4.36
C LEU A 79 -2.78 -17.67 4.85
N ALA A 80 -2.84 -16.36 4.61
CA ALA A 80 -3.99 -15.54 5.01
C ALA A 80 -5.30 -15.99 4.34
N ALA A 81 -5.27 -16.26 3.04
CA ALA A 81 -6.42 -16.78 2.28
C ALA A 81 -6.90 -18.12 2.85
N SER A 82 -5.97 -19.02 3.19
CA SER A 82 -6.31 -20.29 3.84
C SER A 82 -6.99 -20.11 5.19
N ILE A 83 -6.55 -19.17 6.02
CA ILE A 83 -7.18 -18.91 7.32
C ILE A 83 -8.58 -18.33 7.11
N GLN A 84 -8.73 -17.35 6.23
CA GLN A 84 -10.03 -16.73 5.96
C GLN A 84 -11.04 -17.71 5.36
N PHE A 85 -10.60 -18.66 4.53
CA PHE A 85 -11.48 -19.62 3.87
C PHE A 85 -12.30 -20.45 4.87
N TRP A 86 -11.68 -20.82 6.00
CA TRP A 86 -12.33 -21.68 7.01
C TRP A 86 -13.17 -20.93 8.03
N ILE A 87 -13.07 -19.61 8.09
CA ILE A 87 -13.76 -18.82 9.11
C ILE A 87 -15.06 -18.28 8.51
N PRO A 88 -16.22 -18.69 9.04
CA PRO A 88 -17.50 -18.25 8.51
C PRO A 88 -17.72 -16.75 8.77
N SER A 89 -18.51 -16.11 7.90
CA SER A 89 -18.97 -14.73 8.13
C SER A 89 -20.06 -14.73 9.20
N LEU A 90 -19.82 -13.99 10.29
CA LEU A 90 -20.73 -13.83 11.42
C LEU A 90 -21.30 -12.40 11.39
N TYR A 91 -22.63 -12.26 11.53
CA TYR A 91 -23.33 -10.98 11.50
C TYR A 91 -23.97 -10.66 12.86
N ALA A 92 -23.87 -9.40 13.30
CA ALA A 92 -24.50 -8.93 14.54
C ALA A 92 -25.41 -7.70 14.30
N PRO A 93 -26.59 -7.64 14.95
CA PRO A 93 -27.26 -8.68 15.73
C PRO A 93 -27.78 -9.84 14.85
N ASN A 94 -28.16 -10.98 15.44
CA ASN A 94 -28.50 -12.30 14.85
C ASN A 94 -29.54 -12.34 13.68
N SER A 95 -29.85 -11.23 13.03
CA SER A 95 -30.58 -11.17 11.78
C SER A 95 -29.65 -11.57 10.62
N SER A 96 -29.86 -12.76 10.06
CA SER A 96 -29.04 -13.49 9.08
C SER A 96 -28.31 -12.65 8.01
N HIS A 97 -28.82 -11.48 7.60
CA HIS A 97 -28.18 -10.63 6.58
C HIS A 97 -28.34 -9.11 6.78
N LYS A 98 -28.82 -8.66 7.95
CA LYS A 98 -29.11 -7.22 8.19
C LYS A 98 -28.14 -6.54 9.16
N GLY A 99 -27.22 -7.30 9.75
CA GLY A 99 -26.26 -6.80 10.72
C GLY A 99 -24.93 -6.32 10.15
N ILE A 100 -24.07 -5.85 11.06
CA ILE A 100 -22.64 -5.60 10.84
C ILE A 100 -21.91 -6.95 10.75
N ASN A 101 -21.01 -7.10 9.78
CA ASN A 101 -20.19 -8.30 9.64
C ASN A 101 -19.05 -8.28 10.68
N VAL A 102 -19.26 -9.01 11.77
CA VAL A 102 -18.31 -9.09 12.88
C VAL A 102 -17.03 -9.81 12.48
N THR A 103 -17.10 -10.77 11.55
CA THR A 103 -15.92 -11.47 11.05
C THR A 103 -14.95 -10.51 10.35
N VAL A 104 -15.48 -9.65 9.46
CA VAL A 104 -14.66 -8.63 8.77
C VAL A 104 -14.06 -7.64 9.77
N LEU A 105 -14.85 -7.18 10.73
CA LEU A 105 -14.35 -6.33 11.82
C LEU A 105 -13.20 -7.01 12.57
N LEU A 106 -13.38 -8.26 13.01
CA LEU A 106 -12.38 -9.00 13.77
C LEU A 106 -11.08 -9.20 12.99
N PHE A 107 -11.16 -9.54 11.70
CA PHE A 107 -9.99 -9.65 10.82
C PHE A 107 -9.25 -8.34 10.67
N ASN A 108 -9.99 -7.24 10.48
CA ASN A 108 -9.41 -5.91 10.40
C ASN A 108 -8.70 -5.53 11.72
N LEU A 109 -9.27 -5.86 12.88
CA LEU A 109 -8.63 -5.63 14.18
C LEU A 109 -7.34 -6.45 14.33
N ILE A 110 -7.41 -7.77 14.10
CA ILE A 110 -6.26 -8.67 14.23
C ILE A 110 -5.14 -8.27 13.25
N GLY A 111 -5.47 -7.93 12.00
CA GLY A 111 -4.46 -7.50 11.05
C GLY A 111 -3.85 -6.14 11.41
N CYS A 112 -4.61 -5.19 11.95
CA CYS A 112 -4.09 -3.93 12.48
C CYS A 112 -3.15 -4.15 13.68
N PHE A 113 -3.42 -5.15 14.52
CA PHE A 113 -2.51 -5.55 15.59
C PHE A 113 -1.19 -6.09 15.03
N ILE A 114 -1.26 -7.03 14.09
CA ILE A 114 -0.10 -7.70 13.49
C ILE A 114 0.77 -6.69 12.72
N ILE A 115 0.16 -5.85 11.88
CA ILE A 115 0.91 -4.84 11.11
C ILE A 115 1.65 -3.87 12.03
N SER A 116 1.02 -3.46 13.14
CA SER A 116 1.64 -2.56 14.11
C SER A 116 2.91 -3.16 14.73
N ILE A 117 2.85 -4.44 15.10
CA ILE A 117 4.03 -5.17 15.62
C ILE A 117 5.12 -5.25 14.56
N CYS A 118 4.76 -5.58 13.31
CA CYS A 118 5.70 -5.67 12.20
C CYS A 118 6.36 -4.32 11.89
N THR A 119 5.57 -3.24 11.82
CA THR A 119 6.05 -1.87 11.60
C THR A 119 7.00 -1.45 12.72
N ALA A 120 6.63 -1.68 13.98
CA ALA A 120 7.48 -1.38 15.12
C ALA A 120 8.81 -2.17 15.08
N PHE A 121 8.77 -3.47 14.76
CA PHE A 121 10.00 -4.27 14.64
C PHE A 121 10.87 -3.85 13.45
N LYS A 122 10.27 -3.45 12.33
CA LYS A 122 10.99 -2.99 11.14
C LYS A 122 11.85 -1.73 11.42
N GLN A 123 11.42 -0.88 12.37
CA GLN A 123 12.15 0.32 12.79
C GLN A 123 13.41 0.00 13.62
N VAL A 124 13.58 -1.23 14.10
CA VAL A 124 14.76 -1.58 14.88
C VAL A 124 15.99 -1.68 13.96
N LYS A 125 16.99 -0.84 14.24
CA LYS A 125 18.27 -0.85 13.52
C LYS A 125 18.97 -2.21 13.60
N PHE A 126 19.71 -2.56 12.53
CA PHE A 126 20.57 -3.74 12.41
C PHE A 126 19.87 -5.10 12.24
N GLN A 127 18.74 -5.14 11.55
CA GLN A 127 18.13 -6.41 11.16
C GLN A 127 18.75 -6.98 9.87
N TYR A 128 18.67 -8.30 9.73
CA TYR A 128 19.08 -8.98 8.50
C TYR A 128 18.10 -8.66 7.37
N MET A 129 18.60 -8.57 6.13
CA MET A 129 17.78 -8.33 4.94
C MET A 129 16.59 -9.29 4.83
N GLN A 130 16.80 -10.56 5.14
CA GLN A 130 15.74 -11.58 5.09
C GLN A 130 14.61 -11.32 6.12
N SER A 131 14.92 -10.73 7.27
CA SER A 131 13.90 -10.32 8.24
C SER A 131 13.07 -9.15 7.72
N TYR A 132 13.68 -8.20 7.02
CA TYR A 132 12.95 -7.13 6.33
C TYR A 132 12.01 -7.69 5.26
N LEU A 133 12.47 -8.64 4.44
CA LEU A 133 11.63 -9.31 3.43
C LEU A 133 10.46 -10.06 4.07
N MET A 134 10.69 -10.73 5.21
CA MET A 134 9.64 -11.40 5.96
C MET A 134 8.60 -10.41 6.51
N TYR A 135 9.03 -9.29 7.11
CA TYR A 135 8.11 -8.25 7.58
C TYR A 135 7.33 -7.59 6.43
N ASP A 136 7.98 -7.40 5.28
CA ASP A 136 7.31 -6.91 4.08
C ASP A 136 6.31 -7.94 3.55
N GLY A 137 6.63 -9.23 3.58
CA GLY A 137 5.69 -10.30 3.25
C GLY A 137 4.51 -10.39 4.20
N LEU A 138 4.73 -10.17 5.51
CA LEU A 138 3.65 -10.09 6.50
C LEU A 138 2.77 -8.86 6.28
N ARG A 139 3.36 -7.69 6.01
CA ARG A 139 2.63 -6.45 5.79
C ARG A 139 1.85 -6.47 4.48
N ALA A 140 2.52 -6.72 3.37
CA ALA A 140 1.94 -6.61 2.02
C ALA A 140 1.31 -7.91 1.51
N GLY A 141 1.73 -9.08 2.01
CA GLY A 141 1.12 -10.36 1.67
C GLY A 141 0.02 -10.72 2.66
N PHE A 142 0.40 -11.03 3.90
CA PHE A 142 -0.53 -11.52 4.93
C PHE A 142 -1.58 -10.47 5.28
N CYS A 143 -1.19 -9.30 5.80
CA CYS A 143 -2.14 -8.29 6.27
C CYS A 143 -2.98 -7.70 5.12
N SER A 144 -2.44 -7.64 3.91
CA SER A 144 -3.19 -7.19 2.74
C SER A 144 -4.30 -8.16 2.37
N THR A 145 -4.03 -9.47 2.38
CA THR A 145 -5.08 -10.47 2.13
C THR A 145 -6.01 -10.63 3.33
N PHE A 146 -5.45 -10.60 4.55
CA PHE A 146 -6.16 -10.89 5.79
C PHE A 146 -7.12 -9.77 6.21
N THR A 147 -6.77 -8.51 5.95
CA THR A 147 -7.65 -7.35 6.17
C THR A 147 -8.18 -6.84 4.86
N THR A 148 -9.41 -6.36 4.84
CA THR A 148 -10.09 -6.08 3.56
C THR A 148 -10.80 -4.74 3.65
N PHE A 149 -10.21 -3.74 2.98
CA PHE A 149 -10.89 -2.45 2.82
C PHE A 149 -12.11 -2.60 1.90
N GLY A 150 -11.98 -3.41 0.84
CA GLY A 150 -13.09 -3.75 -0.05
C GLY A 150 -14.33 -4.27 0.69
N ASN A 151 -14.17 -5.25 1.58
CA ASN A 151 -15.31 -5.80 2.34
C ASN A 151 -15.92 -4.77 3.29
N LEU A 152 -15.10 -3.90 3.91
CA LEU A 152 -15.62 -2.80 4.74
C LEU A 152 -16.51 -1.86 3.92
N ILE A 153 -16.10 -1.50 2.70
CA ILE A 153 -16.87 -0.64 1.80
C ILE A 153 -18.11 -1.36 1.27
N GLU A 154 -17.99 -2.63 0.90
CA GLU A 154 -19.12 -3.46 0.48
C GLU A 154 -20.18 -3.57 1.59
N ASP A 155 -19.78 -3.89 2.82
CA ASP A 155 -20.71 -3.98 3.96
C ASP A 155 -21.35 -2.63 4.27
N THR A 156 -20.58 -1.54 4.19
CA THR A 156 -21.10 -0.18 4.36
C THR A 156 -22.11 0.15 3.25
N GLY A 157 -21.80 -0.20 2.01
CA GLY A 157 -22.69 -0.07 0.85
C GLY A 157 -23.98 -0.86 1.00
N ARG A 158 -23.89 -2.12 1.44
CA ARG A 158 -25.04 -3.00 1.71
C ARG A 158 -25.96 -2.38 2.77
N LEU A 159 -25.41 -1.85 3.85
CA LEU A 159 -26.18 -1.20 4.91
C LEU A 159 -26.86 0.09 4.41
N ILE A 160 -26.17 0.90 3.60
CA ILE A 160 -26.75 2.09 2.96
C ILE A 160 -27.91 1.71 2.04
N LEU A 161 -27.69 0.73 1.15
CA LEU A 161 -28.70 0.27 0.18
C LEU A 161 -29.90 -0.40 0.84
N SER A 162 -29.72 -0.94 2.05
CA SER A 162 -30.81 -1.53 2.85
C SER A 162 -31.60 -0.51 3.67
N GLY A 163 -31.32 0.79 3.52
CA GLY A 163 -31.96 1.86 4.31
C GLY A 163 -31.45 2.02 5.74
N MET A 164 -30.47 1.20 6.16
CA MET A 164 -29.87 1.23 7.50
C MET A 164 -28.63 2.13 7.54
N TRP A 165 -28.79 3.38 7.12
CA TRP A 165 -27.69 4.35 6.99
C TRP A 165 -26.96 4.61 8.32
N TRP A 166 -27.65 4.58 9.46
CA TRP A 166 -27.01 4.78 10.76
C TRP A 166 -26.04 3.64 11.11
N LEU A 167 -26.39 2.38 10.78
CA LEU A 167 -25.50 1.23 10.97
C LEU A 167 -24.29 1.28 10.05
N SER A 168 -24.42 1.84 8.85
CA SER A 168 -23.28 1.98 7.93
C SER A 168 -22.24 2.97 8.49
N PHE A 169 -22.70 4.09 9.08
CA PHE A 169 -21.82 5.02 9.78
C PHE A 169 -21.16 4.36 11.00
N ILE A 170 -21.93 3.66 11.84
CA ILE A 170 -21.36 2.95 13.00
C ILE A 170 -20.35 1.91 12.56
N ASN A 171 -20.62 1.14 11.51
CA ASN A 171 -19.69 0.14 10.98
C ASN A 171 -18.35 0.78 10.59
N LEU A 172 -18.40 1.86 9.82
CA LEU A 172 -17.22 2.57 9.35
C LEU A 172 -16.42 3.19 10.51
N PHE A 173 -17.08 3.93 11.39
CA PHE A 173 -16.42 4.58 12.53
C PHE A 173 -15.92 3.59 13.58
N ALA A 174 -16.72 2.59 13.94
CA ALA A 174 -16.33 1.58 14.92
C ALA A 174 -15.14 0.76 14.42
N THR A 175 -15.17 0.32 13.16
CA THR A 175 -14.04 -0.42 12.56
C THR A 175 -12.78 0.42 12.60
N PHE A 176 -12.85 1.69 12.21
CA PHE A 176 -11.69 2.57 12.21
C PHE A 176 -11.15 2.85 13.63
N ILE A 177 -12.00 3.27 14.56
CA ILE A 177 -11.61 3.63 15.92
C ILE A 177 -11.04 2.42 16.65
N LEU A 178 -11.73 1.28 16.59
CA LEU A 178 -11.27 0.06 17.25
C LEU A 178 -9.96 -0.44 16.64
N SER A 179 -9.80 -0.40 15.31
CA SER A 179 -8.54 -0.77 14.67
C SER A 179 -7.38 0.15 15.01
N PHE A 180 -7.63 1.45 15.19
CA PHE A 180 -6.61 2.38 15.67
C PHE A 180 -6.18 2.04 17.12
N CYS A 181 -7.14 1.79 18.01
CA CYS A 181 -6.85 1.36 19.39
C CYS A 181 -6.05 0.05 19.44
N VAL A 182 -6.44 -0.93 18.61
CA VAL A 182 -5.74 -2.22 18.52
C VAL A 182 -4.35 -2.08 17.89
N TRP A 183 -4.18 -1.17 16.93
CA TRP A 183 -2.87 -0.82 16.38
C TRP A 183 -1.96 -0.23 17.48
N GLU A 184 -2.44 0.67 18.34
CA GLU A 184 -1.66 1.18 19.47
C GLU A 184 -1.28 0.08 20.46
N ALA A 185 -2.20 -0.84 20.73
CA ALA A 185 -1.94 -2.01 21.57
C ALA A 185 -0.81 -2.87 20.98
N GLY A 186 -0.83 -3.13 19.67
CA GLY A 186 0.24 -3.85 18.98
C GLY A 186 1.60 -3.16 19.12
N ARG A 187 1.63 -1.83 18.99
CA ARG A 187 2.85 -1.03 19.13
C ARG A 187 3.37 -1.08 20.56
N PHE A 188 2.49 -1.01 21.54
CA PHE A 188 2.83 -1.13 22.95
C PHE A 188 3.45 -2.50 23.25
N VAL A 189 2.86 -3.59 22.75
CA VAL A 189 3.40 -4.95 22.87
C VAL A 189 4.79 -5.06 22.25
N ALA A 190 4.99 -4.54 21.03
CA ALA A 190 6.28 -4.57 20.35
C ALA A 190 7.38 -3.82 21.15
N ARG A 191 7.05 -2.65 21.70
CA ARG A 191 7.95 -1.87 22.57
C ARG A 191 8.30 -2.60 23.86
N ARG A 192 7.32 -3.28 24.47
CA ARG A 192 7.54 -4.04 25.70
C ARG A 192 8.42 -5.27 25.48
N TRP A 193 8.27 -5.93 24.33
CA TRP A 193 9.07 -7.09 23.95
C TRP A 193 10.53 -6.71 23.74
N LYS A 194 10.80 -5.64 22.99
CA LYS A 194 12.15 -5.26 22.61
C LYS A 194 12.43 -3.83 23.09
N GLY A 195 12.98 -3.73 24.30
CA GLY A 195 13.46 -2.47 24.88
C GLY A 195 14.51 -1.85 23.96
N GLY A 196 14.11 -0.83 23.19
CA GLY A 196 14.89 -0.27 22.08
C GLY A 196 14.08 0.01 20.81
N VAL A 197 12.83 -0.46 20.72
CA VAL A 197 11.85 -0.09 19.66
C VAL A 197 11.26 1.31 19.90
N ALA A 198 12.00 2.21 20.56
CA ALA A 198 11.66 3.62 20.52
C ALA A 198 12.05 4.12 19.13
N TYR A 199 11.22 4.96 18.51
CA TYR A 199 11.61 5.67 17.30
C TYR A 199 12.99 6.27 17.57
N SER A 200 13.98 5.83 16.80
CA SER A 200 15.31 6.41 16.92
C SER A 200 15.12 7.92 16.71
N LYS A 201 15.69 8.77 17.57
CA LYS A 201 15.60 10.24 17.41
C LYS A 201 15.96 10.66 15.97
N ILE A 202 16.85 9.91 15.32
CA ILE A 202 17.22 10.03 13.91
C ILE A 202 16.07 9.68 12.94
N GLU A 203 15.23 8.68 13.22
CA GLU A 203 14.05 8.40 12.36
C GLU A 203 12.98 9.49 12.48
N GLN A 204 12.73 9.99 13.69
CA GLN A 204 11.84 11.15 13.88
C GLN A 204 12.34 12.37 13.10
N VAL A 205 13.66 12.61 13.16
CA VAL A 205 14.33 13.67 12.42
C VAL A 205 14.29 13.42 10.90
N LEU A 206 14.43 12.18 10.44
CA LEU A 206 14.38 11.83 9.00
C LEU A 206 12.95 11.82 8.42
N GLU A 207 11.92 11.68 9.24
CA GLU A 207 10.51 11.74 8.81
C GLU A 207 10.03 13.18 8.62
N ASN A 208 10.55 14.13 9.40
CA ASN A 208 10.25 15.55 9.21
C ASN A 208 11.20 16.13 8.15
N ALA A 209 10.66 16.64 7.03
CA ALA A 209 11.47 17.10 5.90
C ALA A 209 12.45 18.23 6.28
N ASP A 210 12.05 19.12 7.19
CA ASP A 210 12.87 20.24 7.64
C ASP A 210 14.00 19.74 8.54
N GLN A 211 13.69 18.89 9.52
CA GLN A 211 14.69 18.28 10.41
C GLN A 211 15.61 17.31 9.66
N ARG A 212 15.11 16.67 8.59
CA ARG A 212 15.90 15.81 7.71
C ARG A 212 16.91 16.62 6.95
N MET A 213 16.51 17.77 6.41
CA MET A 213 17.42 18.66 5.71
C MET A 213 18.48 19.19 6.67
N GLU A 214 18.09 19.61 7.88
CA GLU A 214 19.04 19.99 8.93
C GLU A 214 20.01 18.86 9.26
N TYR A 215 19.52 17.64 9.44
CA TYR A 215 20.37 16.47 9.71
C TYR A 215 21.26 16.08 8.52
N GLU A 216 20.78 16.17 7.28
CA GLU A 216 21.58 15.91 6.09
C GLU A 216 22.63 17.01 5.87
N VAL A 217 22.31 18.28 6.14
CA VAL A 217 23.25 19.41 6.10
C VAL A 217 24.29 19.26 7.21
N GLU A 218 23.88 18.98 8.44
CA GLU A 218 24.79 18.72 9.58
C GLU A 218 25.72 17.54 9.25
N LYS A 219 25.19 16.46 8.68
CA LYS A 219 25.99 15.33 8.22
C LYS A 219 26.93 15.68 7.08
N MET A 220 26.53 16.52 6.12
CA MET A 220 27.38 16.98 5.02
C MET A 220 28.52 17.87 5.55
N LEU A 221 28.21 18.81 6.44
CA LEU A 221 29.20 19.65 7.12
C LEU A 221 30.22 18.80 7.89
N LEU A 222 29.73 17.84 8.70
CA LEU A 222 30.58 16.89 9.43
C LEU A 222 31.42 15.98 8.52
N SER A 223 30.95 15.71 7.29
CA SER A 223 31.70 14.92 6.30
C SER A 223 32.72 15.75 5.52
N GLN A 224 32.49 17.05 5.35
CA GLN A 224 33.46 18.00 4.77
C GLN A 224 34.63 18.26 5.72
N ASP A 225 34.39 18.18 7.04
CA ASP A 225 35.44 18.32 8.06
C ASP A 225 36.33 17.07 8.22
N SER A 226 36.18 16.03 7.40
CA SER A 226 37.13 14.90 7.34
C SER A 226 38.23 15.21 6.30
N PRO A 227 39.43 15.67 6.74
CA PRO A 227 40.40 16.26 5.84
C PRO A 227 41.29 15.18 5.24
N GLY A 228 41.10 14.93 3.95
CA GLY A 228 42.13 14.42 3.06
C GLY A 228 42.49 15.52 2.07
N ILE A 229 43.62 16.20 2.32
CA ILE A 229 44.31 17.15 1.44
C ILE A 229 43.80 18.61 1.51
N MET A 230 44.17 19.30 2.60
CA MET A 230 45.19 20.34 2.48
C MET A 230 45.81 20.61 3.85
N GLN A 231 47.09 20.29 3.96
CA GLN A 231 47.95 20.73 5.06
C GLN A 231 47.96 22.27 5.08
N SER A 232 47.23 22.88 6.00
CA SER A 232 47.62 24.18 6.52
C SER A 232 47.37 24.18 8.02
N ASN A 233 48.44 24.47 8.75
CA ASN A 233 48.53 24.40 10.19
C ASN A 233 47.60 25.42 10.83
N VAL A 234 46.38 25.03 11.20
CA VAL A 234 45.57 25.80 12.14
C VAL A 234 45.23 24.92 13.33
N PHE A 235 45.95 25.19 14.41
CA PHE A 235 45.80 24.62 15.73
C PHE A 235 44.42 24.99 16.30
N PHE A 236 43.39 24.18 16.06
CA PHE A 236 42.19 24.18 16.89
C PHE A 236 42.30 23.05 17.93
N SER A 237 42.89 23.41 19.07
CA SER A 237 42.85 22.63 20.30
C SER A 237 41.46 22.74 20.92
N GLY A 238 40.61 21.73 20.68
CA GLY A 238 39.26 21.73 21.24
C GLY A 238 38.43 20.47 20.93
N SER A 239 38.72 19.37 21.63
CA SER A 239 37.74 18.30 21.95
C SER A 239 36.92 17.63 20.82
N SER A 240 37.54 17.23 19.71
CA SER A 240 36.89 16.45 18.62
C SER A 240 36.96 14.92 18.76
N LYS A 241 37.37 14.40 19.92
CA LYS A 241 37.61 12.96 20.16
C LYS A 241 36.37 12.01 20.11
N PRO A 242 35.09 12.41 20.30
CA PRO A 242 34.00 11.42 20.33
C PRO A 242 33.53 10.95 18.94
N LEU A 243 33.64 11.75 17.89
CA LEU A 243 32.97 11.50 16.60
C LEU A 243 33.71 10.51 15.70
N TYR A 244 35.04 10.56 15.63
CA TYR A 244 35.84 9.57 14.88
C TYR A 244 35.64 8.15 15.41
N LYS A 245 35.51 8.01 16.74
CA LYS A 245 35.19 6.73 17.39
C LYS A 245 33.86 6.17 16.91
N ILE A 246 32.83 7.01 16.73
CA ILE A 246 31.51 6.60 16.26
C ILE A 246 31.55 6.16 14.80
N SER A 247 32.18 6.93 13.90
CA SER A 247 32.31 6.58 12.47
C SER A 247 33.05 5.24 12.29
N HIS A 248 34.18 5.08 12.97
CA HIS A 248 34.95 3.84 12.92
C HIS A 248 34.18 2.66 13.54
N HIS A 249 33.36 2.89 14.57
CA HIS A 249 32.49 1.85 15.12
C HIS A 249 31.39 1.42 14.14
N ILE A 250 30.78 2.37 13.42
CA ILE A 250 29.78 2.10 12.39
C ILE A 250 30.42 1.31 11.22
N GLN A 251 31.58 1.74 10.75
CA GLN A 251 32.27 1.07 9.65
C GLN A 251 32.73 -0.35 10.03
N LYS A 252 33.24 -0.53 11.26
CA LYS A 252 33.62 -1.85 11.79
C LYS A 252 32.40 -2.76 12.01
N GLN A 253 31.24 -2.20 12.39
CA GLN A 253 29.98 -2.95 12.45
C GLN A 253 29.46 -3.32 11.07
N GLN A 254 29.58 -2.45 10.06
CA GLN A 254 29.20 -2.78 8.69
C GLN A 254 30.10 -3.88 8.09
N VAL A 255 31.40 -3.85 8.35
CA VAL A 255 32.33 -4.91 7.91
C VAL A 255 32.08 -6.23 8.64
N LYS A 256 31.79 -6.21 9.96
CA LYS A 256 31.35 -7.41 10.69
C LYS A 256 30.02 -7.94 10.15
N SER A 257 29.06 -7.08 9.85
CA SER A 257 27.77 -7.44 9.25
C SER A 257 27.95 -8.10 7.88
N LYS A 258 28.86 -7.58 7.04
CA LYS A 258 29.23 -8.22 5.75
C LYS A 258 29.82 -9.62 5.94
N ARG A 259 30.61 -9.88 6.99
CA ARG A 259 31.11 -11.24 7.30
C ARG A 259 30.00 -12.19 7.79
N HIS A 260 28.92 -11.68 8.38
CA HIS A 260 27.77 -12.48 8.79
C HIS A 260 26.79 -12.77 7.65
N LEU A 261 26.81 -12.00 6.57
CA LEU A 261 25.99 -12.23 5.37
C LEU A 261 26.29 -13.58 4.69
N HIS A 262 27.42 -14.22 5.01
CA HIS A 262 27.83 -15.48 4.41
C HIS A 262 27.61 -16.72 5.28
N ARG A 263 26.86 -16.61 6.39
CA ARG A 263 26.40 -17.82 7.10
C ARG A 263 25.17 -18.37 6.39
N TRP A 264 25.40 -19.24 5.41
CA TRP A 264 24.44 -20.16 4.76
C TRP A 264 23.37 -20.71 5.72
N TRP A 265 23.71 -20.88 6.99
CA TRP A 265 22.81 -21.33 8.04
C TRP A 265 21.61 -20.41 8.31
N LEU A 266 21.79 -19.08 8.23
CA LEU A 266 20.68 -18.13 8.35
C LEU A 266 19.73 -18.21 7.15
N LEU A 267 20.27 -18.40 5.95
CA LEU A 267 19.47 -18.57 4.74
C LEU A 267 18.62 -19.85 4.83
N ARG A 268 19.21 -20.98 5.28
CA ARG A 268 18.49 -22.24 5.53
C ARG A 268 17.31 -22.06 6.49
N ARG A 269 17.49 -21.31 7.59
CA ARG A 269 16.40 -21.02 8.54
C ARG A 269 15.21 -20.32 7.87
N HIS A 270 15.46 -19.36 6.98
CA HIS A 270 14.39 -18.64 6.29
C HIS A 270 13.64 -19.53 5.29
N TYR A 271 14.34 -20.42 4.59
CA TYR A 271 13.68 -21.42 3.73
C TYR A 271 12.84 -22.40 4.53
N VAL A 272 13.31 -22.84 5.70
CA VAL A 272 12.50 -23.69 6.61
C VAL A 272 11.25 -22.95 7.07
N ILE A 273 11.37 -21.66 7.42
CA ILE A 273 10.22 -20.83 7.78
C ILE A 273 9.25 -20.68 6.59
N LEU A 274 9.75 -20.39 5.38
CA LEU A 274 8.94 -20.32 4.16
C LEU A 274 8.19 -21.64 3.90
N LEU A 275 8.87 -22.78 4.00
CA LEU A 275 8.25 -24.09 3.83
C LEU A 275 7.18 -24.35 4.89
N LEU A 276 7.45 -23.99 6.14
CA LEU A 276 6.50 -24.12 7.24
C LEU A 276 5.26 -23.23 7.03
N ILE A 277 5.41 -22.04 6.44
CA ILE A 277 4.29 -21.14 6.12
C ILE A 277 3.54 -21.59 4.85
N ALA A 278 4.23 -22.24 3.90
CA ALA A 278 3.61 -22.80 2.70
C ALA A 278 2.88 -24.12 2.98
N PHE A 279 3.15 -24.77 4.10
CA PHE A 279 2.54 -26.05 4.48
C PHE A 279 1.02 -25.95 4.75
N PRO A 280 0.47 -24.98 5.50
CA PRO A 280 -0.97 -24.87 5.72
C PRO A 280 -1.80 -24.75 4.43
N PRO A 281 -1.44 -23.90 3.43
CA PRO A 281 -2.14 -23.91 2.13
C PRO A 281 -2.13 -25.26 1.42
N LEU A 282 -1.01 -25.99 1.48
CA LEU A 282 -0.90 -27.33 0.90
C LEU A 282 -1.83 -28.33 1.61
N VAL A 283 -1.81 -28.35 2.95
CA VAL A 283 -2.69 -29.19 3.76
C VAL A 283 -4.15 -28.85 3.50
N ASN A 284 -4.48 -27.56 3.40
CA ASN A 284 -5.82 -27.09 3.11
C ASN A 284 -6.32 -27.62 1.76
N TYR A 285 -5.49 -27.55 0.72
CA TYR A 285 -5.79 -28.14 -0.59
C TYR A 285 -6.06 -29.65 -0.50
N ILE A 286 -5.25 -30.40 0.25
CA ILE A 286 -5.45 -31.84 0.47
C ILE A 286 -6.78 -32.09 1.19
N ILE A 287 -7.10 -31.33 2.24
CA ILE A 287 -8.37 -31.45 2.99
C ILE A 287 -9.55 -31.21 2.05
N VAL A 288 -9.54 -30.12 1.29
CA VAL A 288 -10.62 -29.73 0.38
C VAL A 288 -10.81 -30.76 -0.75
N THR A 289 -9.73 -31.41 -1.20
CA THR A 289 -9.79 -32.39 -2.30
C THR A 289 -10.10 -33.83 -1.86
N GLN A 290 -9.74 -34.23 -0.63
CA GLN A 290 -9.83 -35.63 -0.19
C GLN A 290 -10.96 -35.91 0.80
N LEU A 291 -11.30 -34.98 1.70
CA LEU A 291 -12.14 -35.28 2.87
C LEU A 291 -13.65 -35.03 2.68
N LEU A 292 -14.08 -34.56 1.52
CA LEU A 292 -15.48 -34.15 1.30
C LEU A 292 -16.19 -34.98 0.25
N ASP A 293 -17.45 -35.32 0.46
CA ASP A 293 -18.23 -36.10 -0.49
C ASP A 293 -18.50 -35.35 -1.81
N TYR A 294 -18.58 -36.12 -2.90
CA TYR A 294 -19.03 -35.67 -4.22
C TYR A 294 -20.57 -35.50 -4.16
N PRO A 295 -21.21 -34.40 -4.62
CA PRO A 295 -20.76 -33.33 -5.54
C PRO A 295 -20.29 -32.01 -4.90
N SER A 296 -20.42 -31.84 -3.57
CA SER A 296 -19.98 -30.63 -2.84
C SER A 296 -18.48 -30.34 -2.99
N ARG A 297 -17.68 -31.39 -3.23
CA ARG A 297 -16.23 -31.29 -3.42
C ARG A 297 -15.83 -30.37 -4.57
N ALA A 298 -16.46 -30.50 -5.75
CA ALA A 298 -16.07 -29.71 -6.93
C ALA A 298 -16.35 -28.22 -6.73
N ALA A 299 -17.50 -27.88 -6.15
CA ALA A 299 -17.85 -26.50 -5.81
C ALA A 299 -16.89 -25.89 -4.78
N LEU A 300 -16.54 -26.64 -3.73
CA LEU A 300 -15.63 -26.16 -2.69
C LEU A 300 -14.18 -26.02 -3.19
N VAL A 301 -13.68 -26.98 -3.96
CA VAL A 301 -12.35 -26.89 -4.60
C VAL A 301 -12.27 -25.66 -5.50
N PHE A 302 -13.32 -25.42 -6.29
CA PHE A 302 -13.41 -24.23 -7.14
C PHE A 302 -13.37 -22.94 -6.32
N ASP A 303 -14.20 -22.85 -5.26
CA ASP A 303 -14.26 -21.68 -4.39
C ASP A 303 -12.91 -21.41 -3.71
N TRP A 304 -12.31 -22.44 -3.13
CA TRP A 304 -10.98 -22.37 -2.52
C TRP A 304 -9.91 -21.89 -3.51
N THR A 305 -9.92 -22.46 -4.73
CA THR A 305 -8.95 -22.10 -5.77
C THR A 305 -9.15 -20.66 -6.22
N CYS A 306 -10.39 -20.22 -6.41
CA CYS A 306 -10.70 -18.84 -6.76
C CYS A 306 -10.21 -17.89 -5.66
N MET A 307 -10.52 -18.16 -4.40
CA MET A 307 -10.09 -17.35 -3.27
C MET A 307 -8.56 -17.20 -3.23
N HIS A 308 -7.82 -18.31 -3.31
CA HIS A 308 -6.36 -18.29 -3.28
C HIS A 308 -5.74 -17.55 -4.48
N MET A 309 -6.17 -17.87 -5.70
CA MET A 309 -5.62 -17.26 -6.91
C MET A 309 -5.91 -15.76 -6.96
N LEU A 310 -7.13 -15.36 -6.60
CA LEU A 310 -7.55 -13.97 -6.59
C LEU A 310 -6.88 -13.17 -5.48
N SER A 311 -6.70 -13.73 -4.28
CA SER A 311 -5.92 -13.09 -3.21
C SER A 311 -4.46 -12.87 -3.61
N VAL A 312 -3.80 -13.87 -4.19
CA VAL A 312 -2.41 -13.72 -4.64
C VAL A 312 -2.30 -12.71 -5.78
N ALA A 313 -3.23 -12.76 -6.73
CA ALA A 313 -3.26 -11.82 -7.85
C ALA A 313 -3.48 -10.37 -7.37
N GLY A 314 -4.41 -10.14 -6.44
CA GLY A 314 -4.68 -8.80 -5.89
C GLY A 314 -3.47 -8.21 -5.17
N VAL A 315 -2.75 -9.01 -4.36
CA VAL A 315 -1.47 -8.58 -3.76
C VAL A 315 -0.43 -8.21 -4.83
N CYS A 316 -0.25 -9.04 -5.86
CA CYS A 316 0.70 -8.77 -6.94
C CYS A 316 0.36 -7.49 -7.72
N VAL A 317 -0.92 -7.26 -8.00
CA VAL A 317 -1.40 -6.04 -8.68
C VAL A 317 -1.22 -4.81 -7.79
N GLY A 318 -1.60 -4.88 -6.51
CA GLY A 318 -1.40 -3.77 -5.57
C GLY A 318 0.07 -3.35 -5.47
N LEU A 319 0.99 -4.32 -5.43
CA LEU A 319 2.43 -4.05 -5.48
C LEU A 319 2.89 -3.38 -6.78
N ALA A 320 2.32 -3.78 -7.91
CA ALA A 320 2.63 -3.17 -9.20
C ALA A 320 2.15 -1.71 -9.21
N VAL A 321 0.90 -1.44 -8.80
CA VAL A 321 0.33 -0.09 -8.73
C VAL A 321 1.12 0.82 -7.78
N ASP A 322 1.51 0.31 -6.61
CA ASP A 322 2.41 1.02 -5.70
C ASP A 322 3.75 1.36 -6.35
N SER A 323 4.34 0.42 -7.10
CA SER A 323 5.65 0.58 -7.72
C SER A 323 5.68 1.63 -8.84
N PHE A 324 4.56 1.83 -9.54
CA PHE A 324 4.49 2.81 -10.64
C PHE A 324 4.56 4.26 -10.16
N THR A 325 4.44 4.54 -8.86
CA THR A 325 4.27 5.91 -8.37
C THR A 325 5.37 6.32 -7.40
N THR A 326 6.48 6.78 -7.96
CA THR A 326 7.65 7.30 -7.20
C THR A 326 7.43 8.71 -6.62
N SER A 327 6.27 9.32 -6.83
CA SER A 327 5.99 10.69 -6.37
C SER A 327 5.41 10.71 -4.96
N THR A 328 6.27 10.76 -3.95
CA THR A 328 5.91 11.13 -2.58
C THR A 328 5.53 12.61 -2.51
N ARG A 329 4.32 12.99 -2.93
CA ARG A 329 3.77 14.31 -2.60
C ARG A 329 3.44 14.31 -1.10
N HIS A 330 4.02 15.26 -0.37
CA HIS A 330 4.10 15.33 1.10
C HIS A 330 2.78 15.27 1.91
N SER A 331 1.61 15.32 1.27
CA SER A 331 0.33 15.49 1.98
C SER A 331 -0.54 14.23 2.06
N VAL A 332 -0.35 13.24 1.18
CA VAL A 332 -1.19 12.02 1.14
C VAL A 332 -0.32 10.85 0.66
N GLN A 333 -0.43 9.68 1.30
CA GLN A 333 0.20 8.47 0.80
C GLN A 333 -0.60 7.96 -0.41
N TRP A 334 -0.18 8.41 -1.60
CA TRP A 334 -0.90 8.16 -2.84
C TRP A 334 -0.93 6.69 -3.27
N GLY A 335 -0.03 5.83 -2.79
CA GLY A 335 -0.02 4.40 -3.14
C GLY A 335 -1.27 3.69 -2.64
N THR A 336 -1.44 3.62 -1.33
CA THR A 336 -2.61 3.02 -0.68
C THR A 336 -3.92 3.65 -1.12
N PHE A 337 -3.97 4.98 -1.28
CA PHE A 337 -5.16 5.65 -1.80
C PHE A 337 -5.52 5.24 -3.23
N LYS A 338 -4.53 5.04 -4.11
CA LYS A 338 -4.78 4.58 -5.49
C LYS A 338 -5.30 3.16 -5.51
N ASN A 339 -4.67 2.25 -4.77
CA ASN A 339 -5.14 0.87 -4.66
C ASN A 339 -6.57 0.84 -4.14
N ASN A 340 -6.88 1.62 -3.10
CA ASN A 340 -8.23 1.72 -2.55
C ASN A 340 -9.26 2.25 -3.57
N ILE A 341 -8.92 3.28 -4.35
CA ILE A 341 -9.80 3.76 -5.44
C ILE A 341 -10.01 2.70 -6.51
N VAL A 342 -8.93 2.08 -6.99
CA VAL A 342 -9.00 1.07 -8.06
C VAL A 342 -9.87 -0.10 -7.58
N SER A 343 -9.62 -0.61 -6.38
CA SER A 343 -10.46 -1.63 -5.75
C SER A 343 -11.92 -1.18 -5.65
N CYS A 344 -12.22 0.05 -5.21
CA CYS A 344 -13.61 0.53 -5.15
C CYS A 344 -14.30 0.60 -6.51
N ILE A 345 -13.59 0.98 -7.57
CA ILE A 345 -14.11 0.97 -8.94
C ILE A 345 -14.40 -0.47 -9.38
N LEU A 346 -13.44 -1.39 -9.16
CA LEU A 346 -13.58 -2.80 -9.52
C LEU A 346 -14.71 -3.49 -8.75
N ILE A 347 -14.86 -3.19 -7.46
CA ILE A 347 -15.96 -3.70 -6.64
C ILE A 347 -17.31 -3.18 -7.16
N GLY A 348 -17.42 -1.87 -7.45
CA GLY A 348 -18.63 -1.30 -8.03
C GLY A 348 -19.00 -1.92 -9.39
N ALA A 349 -18.00 -2.17 -10.23
CA ALA A 349 -18.18 -2.86 -11.51
C ALA A 349 -18.62 -4.31 -11.33
N ALA A 350 -17.99 -5.05 -10.41
CA ALA A 350 -18.33 -6.45 -10.12
C ALA A 350 -19.74 -6.60 -9.53
N HIS A 351 -20.17 -5.71 -8.63
CA HIS A 351 -21.57 -5.66 -8.16
C HIS A 351 -22.54 -5.41 -9.30
N SER A 352 -22.15 -4.57 -10.26
CA SER A 352 -22.98 -4.32 -11.43
C SER A 352 -23.06 -5.57 -12.31
N LEU A 353 -21.97 -6.32 -12.49
CA LEU A 353 -21.99 -7.61 -13.21
C LEU A 353 -22.92 -8.64 -12.54
N LEU A 354 -22.97 -8.68 -11.20
CA LEU A 354 -23.93 -9.54 -10.48
C LEU A 354 -25.38 -9.15 -10.77
N LEU A 355 -25.66 -7.86 -10.97
CA LEU A 355 -26.99 -7.37 -11.33
C LEU A 355 -27.39 -7.83 -12.74
N PHE A 356 -26.41 -7.95 -13.65
CA PHE A 356 -26.61 -8.42 -15.02
C PHE A 356 -26.51 -9.94 -15.19
N ARG A 357 -26.45 -10.72 -14.12
CA ARG A 357 -26.28 -12.18 -14.20
C ARG A 357 -27.33 -12.86 -15.09
N HIS A 358 -28.54 -12.32 -15.19
CA HIS A 358 -29.61 -12.87 -16.02
C HIS A 358 -29.37 -12.70 -17.53
N TYR A 359 -28.51 -11.77 -17.93
CA TYR A 359 -28.16 -11.53 -19.34
C TYR A 359 -26.98 -12.38 -19.81
N PHE A 360 -26.23 -12.99 -18.88
CA PHE A 360 -25.12 -13.88 -19.23
C PHE A 360 -25.62 -15.33 -19.30
N PRO A 361 -25.25 -16.10 -20.34
CA PRO A 361 -25.69 -17.50 -20.48
C PRO A 361 -25.24 -18.40 -19.31
N PHE A 362 -24.19 -18.00 -18.59
CA PHE A 362 -23.65 -18.67 -17.42
C PHE A 362 -23.90 -17.92 -16.10
N GLY A 363 -24.63 -16.79 -16.10
CA GLY A 363 -24.76 -15.95 -14.90
C GLY A 363 -25.67 -16.55 -13.83
N GLY A 364 -26.53 -17.51 -14.19
CA GLY A 364 -27.29 -18.31 -13.23
C GLY A 364 -26.46 -19.42 -12.54
N SER A 365 -25.23 -19.67 -12.98
CA SER A 365 -24.39 -20.72 -12.41
C SER A 365 -23.86 -20.33 -11.03
N TYR A 366 -23.74 -21.32 -10.13
CA TYR A 366 -23.06 -21.15 -8.84
C TYR A 366 -21.63 -20.62 -9.04
N TYR A 367 -20.91 -21.14 -10.04
CA TYR A 367 -19.54 -20.75 -10.36
C TYR A 367 -19.40 -19.26 -10.68
N PHE A 368 -20.34 -18.66 -11.43
CA PHE A 368 -20.31 -17.23 -11.75
C PHE A 368 -20.49 -16.37 -10.49
N SER A 369 -21.46 -16.72 -9.65
CA SER A 369 -21.71 -16.00 -8.39
C SER A 369 -20.52 -16.11 -7.44
N THR A 370 -19.95 -17.31 -7.31
CA THR A 370 -18.77 -17.58 -6.46
C THR A 370 -17.55 -16.83 -6.97
N LEU A 371 -17.24 -16.91 -8.27
CA LEU A 371 -16.11 -16.21 -8.87
C LEU A 371 -16.21 -14.69 -8.68
N THR A 372 -17.39 -14.12 -8.92
CA THR A 372 -17.60 -12.67 -8.78
C THR A 372 -17.53 -12.24 -7.31
N SER A 373 -18.10 -13.03 -6.40
CA SER A 373 -17.99 -12.79 -4.95
C SER A 373 -16.54 -12.87 -4.46
N ARG A 374 -15.75 -13.85 -4.90
CA ARG A 374 -14.31 -13.95 -4.59
C ARG A 374 -13.49 -12.86 -5.27
N PHE A 375 -13.91 -12.36 -6.43
CA PHE A 375 -13.26 -11.21 -7.05
C PHE A 375 -13.42 -9.96 -6.19
N ILE A 376 -14.62 -9.70 -5.67
CA ILE A 376 -14.88 -8.58 -4.75
C ILE A 376 -14.10 -8.79 -3.45
N THR A 377 -14.30 -9.93 -2.80
CA THR A 377 -13.80 -10.13 -1.42
C THR A 377 -12.32 -10.49 -1.34
N SER A 378 -11.78 -11.24 -2.30
CA SER A 378 -10.41 -11.76 -2.29
C SER A 378 -9.47 -10.95 -3.18
N PHE A 379 -9.81 -10.65 -4.44
CA PHE A 379 -8.95 -9.84 -5.32
C PHE A 379 -8.92 -8.38 -4.85
N CYS A 380 -10.06 -7.70 -4.87
CA CYS A 380 -10.12 -6.28 -4.50
C CYS A 380 -9.81 -6.09 -3.01
N GLY A 381 -10.22 -7.03 -2.15
CA GLY A 381 -9.87 -7.03 -0.74
C GLY A 381 -8.37 -7.14 -0.48
N SER A 382 -7.64 -7.96 -1.25
CA SER A 382 -6.18 -8.13 -1.09
C SER A 382 -5.33 -7.06 -1.77
N GLU A 383 -5.87 -6.38 -2.78
CA GLU A 383 -5.30 -5.18 -3.39
C GLU A 383 -5.37 -3.98 -2.41
N SER A 384 -6.46 -3.88 -1.65
CA SER A 384 -6.75 -2.77 -0.73
C SER A 384 -6.65 -3.17 0.75
N SER A 385 -5.46 -2.99 1.35
CA SER A 385 -5.24 -3.32 2.76
C SER A 385 -5.80 -2.27 3.72
N PHE A 386 -6.82 -2.65 4.51
CA PHE A 386 -7.30 -1.80 5.59
C PHE A 386 -6.27 -1.63 6.71
N ALA A 387 -5.52 -2.69 7.06
CA ALA A 387 -4.41 -2.58 7.99
C ALA A 387 -3.33 -1.61 7.51
N GLY A 388 -3.01 -1.63 6.21
CA GLY A 388 -2.11 -0.66 5.58
C GLY A 388 -2.59 0.78 5.75
N LEU A 389 -3.87 1.05 5.49
CA LEU A 389 -4.48 2.37 5.70
C LEU A 389 -4.34 2.86 7.14
N VAL A 390 -4.63 2.00 8.12
CA VAL A 390 -4.53 2.34 9.55
C VAL A 390 -3.07 2.56 9.94
N ASP A 391 -2.15 1.71 9.50
CA ASP A 391 -0.71 1.82 9.77
C ASP A 391 -0.14 3.15 9.25
N GLU A 392 -0.43 3.51 8.01
CA GLU A 392 0.03 4.76 7.42
C GLU A 392 -0.55 5.99 8.13
N THR A 393 -1.83 5.93 8.47
CA THR A 393 -2.51 7.00 9.19
C THR A 393 -1.92 7.17 10.58
N ALA A 394 -1.64 6.08 11.28
CA ALA A 394 -1.05 6.10 12.61
C ALA A 394 0.41 6.58 12.57
N VAL A 395 1.19 6.19 11.57
CA VAL A 395 2.55 6.73 11.35
C VAL A 395 2.49 8.24 11.14
N LEU A 396 1.60 8.74 10.28
CA LEU A 396 1.40 10.19 10.07
C LEU A 396 0.98 10.91 11.36
N PHE A 397 0.10 10.28 12.16
CA PHE A 397 -0.33 10.81 13.45
C PHE A 397 0.84 10.94 14.43
N HIS A 398 1.70 9.92 14.53
CA HIS A 398 2.86 9.92 15.44
C HIS A 398 4.04 10.77 14.97
N ALA A 399 4.21 10.93 13.67
CA ALA A 399 5.26 11.77 13.09
C ALA A 399 5.07 13.26 13.43
N ARG A 400 3.91 13.66 13.98
CA ARG A 400 3.54 15.05 14.29
C ARG A 400 3.69 16.00 13.09
N VAL A 401 3.69 15.45 11.88
CA VAL A 401 3.56 16.20 10.63
C VAL A 401 2.21 16.93 10.71
N GLN A 402 2.16 18.18 10.21
CA GLN A 402 1.02 19.10 10.21
C GLN A 402 -0.32 18.45 10.60
N LYS A 403 -0.91 18.89 11.73
CA LYS A 403 -2.05 18.25 12.46
C LYS A 403 -3.23 17.76 11.60
N TRP A 404 -3.39 18.26 10.38
CA TRP A 404 -4.47 17.92 9.46
C TRP A 404 -4.15 16.81 8.45
N THR A 405 -2.88 16.42 8.29
CA THR A 405 -2.45 15.50 7.22
C THR A 405 -3.05 14.11 7.40
N TRP A 406 -3.02 13.55 8.61
CA TRP A 406 -3.62 12.25 8.91
C TRP A 406 -5.15 12.28 8.75
N VAL A 407 -5.81 13.39 9.16
CA VAL A 407 -7.26 13.59 8.96
C VAL A 407 -7.61 13.59 7.47
N ARG A 408 -6.82 14.29 6.65
CA ARG A 408 -6.98 14.29 5.19
C ARG A 408 -6.77 12.90 4.61
N ASN A 409 -5.77 12.15 5.08
CA ASN A 409 -5.52 10.78 4.62
C ASN A 409 -6.73 9.86 4.88
N ILE A 410 -7.29 9.92 6.09
CA ILE A 410 -8.52 9.21 6.47
C ILE A 410 -9.68 9.67 5.59
N GLY A 411 -9.89 10.98 5.46
CA GLY A 411 -10.98 11.56 4.67
C GLY A 411 -10.94 11.11 3.22
N TYR A 412 -9.78 11.18 2.56
CA TYR A 412 -9.64 10.71 1.18
C TYR A 412 -9.85 9.20 1.07
N ASN A 413 -9.23 8.40 1.94
CA ASN A 413 -9.38 6.95 1.81
C ASN A 413 -10.79 6.46 2.15
N LEU A 414 -11.40 6.91 3.24
CA LEU A 414 -12.73 6.44 3.63
C LEU A 414 -13.84 7.13 2.85
N PHE A 415 -13.90 8.45 2.87
CA PHE A 415 -15.03 9.18 2.28
C PHE A 415 -14.99 9.17 0.75
N LEU A 416 -13.85 9.52 0.15
CA LEU A 416 -13.77 9.60 -1.31
C LEU A 416 -13.84 8.22 -1.96
N CYS A 417 -13.24 7.17 -1.39
CA CYS A 417 -13.40 5.82 -1.95
C CYS A 417 -14.84 5.29 -1.80
N THR A 418 -15.51 5.54 -0.67
CA THR A 418 -16.94 5.22 -0.51
C THR A 418 -17.78 5.97 -1.55
N LEU A 419 -17.51 7.26 -1.77
CA LEU A 419 -18.19 8.08 -2.75
C LEU A 419 -17.98 7.53 -4.17
N VAL A 420 -16.74 7.21 -4.55
CA VAL A 420 -16.41 6.63 -5.86
C VAL A 420 -17.14 5.29 -6.07
N PHE A 421 -17.13 4.42 -5.06
CA PHE A 421 -17.86 3.17 -5.09
C PHE A 421 -19.36 3.38 -5.33
N LEU A 422 -20.00 4.30 -4.60
CA LEU A 422 -21.40 4.63 -4.79
C LEU A 422 -21.67 5.22 -6.18
N VAL A 423 -20.82 6.15 -6.64
CA VAL A 423 -20.92 6.75 -7.98
C VAL A 423 -20.86 5.69 -9.07
N VAL A 424 -19.94 4.73 -8.99
CA VAL A 424 -19.83 3.64 -9.97
C VAL A 424 -21.11 2.80 -9.98
N ILE A 425 -21.61 2.39 -8.81
CA ILE A 425 -22.86 1.62 -8.71
C ILE A 425 -24.03 2.40 -9.30
N PHE A 426 -24.20 3.67 -8.90
CA PHE A 426 -25.31 4.49 -9.38
C PHE A 426 -25.18 4.79 -10.87
N ALA A 427 -23.99 5.10 -11.38
CA ALA A 427 -23.77 5.37 -12.80
C ALA A 427 -24.11 4.16 -13.67
N VAL A 428 -23.68 2.96 -13.28
CA VAL A 428 -24.00 1.74 -14.04
C VAL A 428 -25.48 1.43 -13.96
N ARG A 429 -26.08 1.48 -12.77
CA ARG A 429 -27.52 1.27 -12.59
C ARG A 429 -28.34 2.28 -13.39
N PHE A 430 -27.98 3.56 -13.33
CA PHE A 430 -28.65 4.63 -14.07
C PHE A 430 -28.51 4.42 -15.58
N SER A 431 -27.31 4.13 -16.08
CA SER A 431 -27.08 3.89 -17.51
C SER A 431 -27.97 2.76 -18.06
N VAL A 432 -28.12 1.69 -17.27
CA VAL A 432 -29.00 0.56 -17.60
C VAL A 432 -30.46 0.93 -17.51
N PHE A 433 -30.85 1.68 -16.48
CA PHE A 433 -32.23 2.17 -16.34
C PHE A 433 -32.67 2.95 -17.57
N PHE A 434 -31.82 3.83 -18.12
CA PHE A 434 -32.13 4.57 -19.34
C PHE A 434 -32.09 3.70 -20.60
N HIS A 435 -31.17 2.75 -20.69
CA HIS A 435 -31.05 1.91 -21.88
C HIS A 435 -32.21 0.91 -22.03
N TYR A 436 -32.67 0.35 -20.91
CA TYR A 436 -33.74 -0.64 -20.87
C TYR A 436 -35.05 -0.07 -20.31
N PHE A 437 -35.24 1.25 -20.38
CA PHE A 437 -36.39 1.91 -19.76
C PHE A 437 -37.71 1.36 -20.31
N GLY A 438 -38.38 0.58 -19.48
CA GLY A 438 -39.69 -0.01 -19.73
C GLY A 438 -40.44 -0.19 -18.41
N PRO A 439 -41.77 -0.31 -18.43
CA PRO A 439 -42.57 -0.43 -17.21
C PRO A 439 -42.17 -1.64 -16.35
N GLU A 440 -41.71 -2.73 -16.96
CA GLU A 440 -41.25 -3.95 -16.25
C GLU A 440 -39.86 -3.79 -15.62
N THR A 441 -38.93 -3.09 -16.27
CA THR A 441 -37.59 -2.82 -15.74
C THR A 441 -37.60 -1.74 -14.66
N ALA A 442 -38.55 -0.81 -14.71
CA ALA A 442 -38.77 0.18 -13.66
C ALA A 442 -39.16 -0.47 -12.31
N LYS A 443 -39.97 -1.54 -12.32
CA LYS A 443 -40.30 -2.32 -11.10
C LYS A 443 -39.06 -2.97 -10.48
N LEU A 444 -38.21 -3.61 -11.29
CA LEU A 444 -36.93 -4.18 -10.84
C LEU A 444 -35.99 -3.12 -10.24
N TYR A 445 -36.04 -1.90 -10.77
CA TYR A 445 -35.18 -0.81 -10.33
C TYR A 445 -35.62 -0.17 -9.00
N ILE A 446 -36.92 0.03 -8.81
CA ILE A 446 -37.49 0.69 -7.63
C ILE A 446 -37.58 -0.27 -6.44
N CYS A 447 -37.88 -1.54 -6.69
CA CYS A 447 -38.16 -2.51 -5.62
C CYS A 447 -36.94 -3.32 -5.19
N GLY A 448 -35.81 -3.20 -5.91
CA GLY A 448 -34.58 -3.90 -5.58
C GLY A 448 -34.69 -5.43 -5.70
N VAL A 449 -33.55 -6.11 -5.57
CA VAL A 449 -33.45 -7.58 -5.64
C VAL A 449 -34.20 -8.29 -4.49
N PHE A 450 -34.55 -7.54 -3.45
CA PHE A 450 -35.36 -8.04 -2.34
C PHE A 450 -36.82 -7.74 -2.65
N ASN A 451 -37.53 -8.71 -3.22
CA ASN A 451 -38.98 -8.72 -3.51
C ASN A 451 -39.86 -8.32 -2.29
N GLN A 452 -39.80 -7.06 -1.86
CA GLN A 452 -40.63 -6.47 -0.81
C GLN A 452 -41.39 -5.23 -1.30
N CYS A 453 -41.52 -5.11 -2.63
CA CYS A 453 -42.75 -4.67 -3.26
C CYS A 453 -43.37 -5.90 -3.95
#